data_AF-A0A7W4TKN9-F1
#
_entry.id   AF-A0A7W4TKN9-F1
#
_cell.length_a   1.000
_cell.length_b   1.000
_cell.length_c   1.000
_cell.angle_alpha   90.00
_cell.angle_beta   90.00
_cell.angle_gamma   90.00
#
_symmetry.space_group_name_H-M   'P 1'
#
loop_
_entity.id
_entity.type
_entity.pdbx_description
1 polymer ?
#
loop_
_entity_poly.entity_id
_entity_poly.type
_entity_poly.pdbx_seq_one_letter_code
_entity_poly.pdbx_strand_id
1 'polypeptide(L)'
;MPTLVVVRHAKADSPVGLQDIARPLADRGRADATAAGRWLAQNVGGCDLLLTSPARRTEETTARLLDGWGRTPVVVDEERLYEASLGDMLRIVRGLDTERPDSTVVLVAHNPGASALVEALTGEVVQLRTGGIAVIEVAGEWADADTTSCTLSHQHTARAETGGED
;
A
#
# COMPACT_ATOMS: atom_id res chain seq x y z
N MET A 1 -14.88 -11.86 1.73
CA MET A 1 -13.51 -12.36 1.50
C MET A 1 -12.58 -11.23 1.89
N PRO A 2 -11.53 -11.48 2.70
CA PRO A 2 -10.56 -10.44 3.03
C PRO A 2 -9.87 -9.88 1.78
N THR A 3 -9.53 -8.60 1.83
CA THR A 3 -8.83 -7.90 0.74
C THR A 3 -7.53 -7.29 1.25
N LEU A 4 -6.40 -7.67 0.66
CA LEU A 4 -5.10 -7.03 0.91
C LEU A 4 -4.79 -6.04 -0.20
N VAL A 5 -4.56 -4.79 0.15
CA VAL A 5 -4.05 -3.78 -0.78
C VAL A 5 -2.60 -3.50 -0.44
N VAL A 6 -1.70 -3.77 -1.39
CA VAL A 6 -0.28 -3.43 -1.27
C VAL A 6 -0.03 -2.15 -2.06
N VAL A 7 0.38 -1.10 -1.36
CA VAL A 7 0.74 0.19 -1.95
C VAL A 7 2.22 0.45 -1.76
N ARG A 8 2.96 0.62 -2.84
CA ARG A 8 4.29 1.22 -2.76
C ARG A 8 4.14 2.73 -2.56
N HIS A 9 4.85 3.29 -1.59
CA HIS A 9 4.86 4.73 -1.33
C HIS A 9 5.00 5.58 -2.62
N ALA A 10 4.38 6.75 -2.63
CA ALA A 10 4.46 7.66 -3.75
C ALA A 10 5.86 8.27 -3.91
N LYS A 11 6.08 9.03 -5.00
CA LYS A 11 7.41 9.53 -5.33
C LYS A 11 7.96 10.42 -4.20
N ALA A 12 9.02 9.97 -3.56
CA ALA A 12 9.76 10.74 -2.56
C ALA A 12 10.74 11.71 -3.22
N ASP A 13 11.00 12.81 -2.53
CA ASP A 13 12.10 13.73 -2.81
C ASP A 13 13.38 13.26 -2.11
N SER A 14 14.52 13.85 -2.46
CA SER A 14 15.82 13.58 -1.84
C SER A 14 16.59 14.88 -1.54
N PRO A 15 16.09 15.73 -0.61
CA PRO A 15 16.82 16.93 -0.25
C PRO A 15 18.17 16.59 0.39
N VAL A 16 19.19 17.40 0.10
CA VAL A 16 20.54 17.20 0.62
C VAL A 16 20.53 17.33 2.15
N GLY A 17 21.18 16.39 2.83
CA GLY A 17 21.35 16.41 4.29
C GLY A 17 20.23 15.77 5.11
N LEU A 18 19.18 15.25 4.47
CA LEU A 18 18.14 14.47 5.16
C LEU A 18 18.50 12.98 5.23
N GLN A 19 18.21 12.36 6.39
CA GLN A 19 18.22 10.90 6.54
C GLN A 19 17.12 10.26 5.68
N ASP A 20 17.32 9.01 5.24
CA ASP A 20 16.37 8.35 4.32
C ASP A 20 14.94 8.31 4.87
N ILE A 21 14.79 7.93 6.14
CA ILE A 21 13.48 7.83 6.81
C ILE A 21 12.73 9.18 6.83
N ALA A 22 13.46 10.29 6.84
CA ALA A 22 12.90 11.64 6.92
C ALA A 22 12.64 12.28 5.54
N ARG A 23 12.88 11.56 4.44
CA ARG A 23 12.63 12.07 3.09
C ARG A 23 11.13 12.29 2.86
N PRO A 24 10.70 13.51 2.47
CA PRO A 24 9.30 13.80 2.19
C PRO A 24 8.86 13.24 0.84
N LEU A 25 7.55 13.30 0.55
CA LEU A 25 7.09 13.20 -0.83
C LEU A 25 7.57 14.41 -1.64
N ALA A 26 7.84 14.17 -2.92
CA ALA A 26 7.93 15.23 -3.92
C ALA A 26 6.52 15.76 -4.24
N ASP A 27 6.40 16.94 -4.83
CA ASP A 27 5.10 17.53 -5.16
C ASP A 27 4.26 16.64 -6.08
N ARG A 28 4.90 16.08 -7.12
CA ARG A 28 4.27 15.05 -7.96
C ARG A 28 3.84 13.82 -7.16
N GLY A 29 4.64 13.40 -6.17
CA GLY A 29 4.30 12.27 -5.30
C GLY A 29 3.05 12.53 -4.47
N ARG A 30 2.88 13.75 -3.94
CA ARG A 30 1.66 14.14 -3.22
C ARG A 30 0.41 14.08 -4.11
N ALA A 31 0.54 14.57 -5.34
CA ALA A 31 -0.56 14.54 -6.32
C ALA A 31 -0.90 13.09 -6.73
N ASP A 32 0.11 12.27 -7.05
CA ASP A 32 -0.07 10.86 -7.40
C ASP A 32 -0.70 10.06 -6.24
N ALA A 33 -0.30 10.32 -4.99
CA ALA A 33 -0.90 9.68 -3.81
C ALA A 33 -2.38 10.07 -3.62
N THR A 34 -2.73 11.32 -3.91
CA THR A 34 -4.13 11.77 -3.85
C THR A 34 -4.96 11.06 -4.93
N ALA A 35 -4.42 10.90 -6.14
CA ALA A 35 -5.06 10.13 -7.21
C ALA A 35 -5.23 8.65 -6.82
N ALA A 36 -4.22 8.06 -6.16
CA ALA A 36 -4.30 6.70 -5.62
C ALA A 36 -5.42 6.54 -4.59
N GLY A 37 -5.58 7.50 -3.67
CA GLY A 37 -6.66 7.51 -2.69
C GLY A 37 -8.05 7.49 -3.34
N ARG A 38 -8.25 8.33 -4.36
CA ARG A 38 -9.49 8.38 -5.15
C ARG A 38 -9.76 7.07 -5.89
N TRP A 39 -8.73 6.51 -6.51
CA TRP A 39 -8.85 5.23 -7.20
C TRP A 39 -9.25 4.11 -6.24
N LEU A 40 -8.62 4.04 -5.06
CA LEU A 40 -8.96 3.07 -4.02
C LEU A 40 -10.40 3.26 -3.52
N ALA A 41 -10.84 4.50 -3.29
CA ALA A 41 -12.22 4.77 -2.89
C ALA A 41 -13.26 4.28 -3.91
N GLN A 42 -12.93 4.37 -5.20
CA GLN A 42 -13.85 3.98 -6.28
C GLN A 42 -13.85 2.48 -6.57
N ASN A 43 -12.68 1.82 -6.46
CA ASN A 43 -12.51 0.43 -6.89
C ASN A 43 -12.48 -0.57 -5.72
N VAL A 44 -12.10 -0.10 -4.53
CA VAL A 44 -12.03 -0.91 -3.30
C VAL A 44 -13.03 -0.40 -2.24
N GLY A 45 -13.45 0.87 -2.32
CA GLY A 45 -14.39 1.50 -1.39
C GLY A 45 -13.69 2.20 -0.23
N GLY A 46 -13.00 1.44 0.61
CA GLY A 46 -12.25 1.93 1.77
C GLY A 46 -11.48 0.80 2.46
N CYS A 47 -10.95 1.05 3.65
CA CYS A 47 -10.33 -0.01 4.44
C CYS A 47 -10.70 0.03 5.92
N ASP A 48 -10.42 -1.07 6.60
CA ASP A 48 -10.64 -1.23 8.04
C ASP A 48 -9.35 -0.93 8.82
N LEU A 49 -8.23 -1.43 8.29
CA LEU A 49 -6.90 -1.27 8.86
C LEU A 49 -5.92 -0.81 7.78
N LEU A 50 -5.12 0.19 8.09
CA LEU A 50 -4.00 0.63 7.27
C LEU A 50 -2.72 0.56 8.09
N LEU A 51 -1.79 -0.28 7.66
CA LEU A 51 -0.45 -0.35 8.21
C LEU A 51 0.50 0.45 7.32
N THR A 52 1.23 1.38 7.90
CA THR A 52 2.20 2.23 7.19
C THR A 52 3.56 2.08 7.82
N SER A 53 4.62 2.03 7.00
CA SER A 53 5.97 2.20 7.54
C SER A 53 6.12 3.59 8.19
N PRO A 54 6.96 3.73 9.24
CA PRO A 54 7.23 5.02 9.91
C PRO A 54 8.11 5.98 9.08
N ALA A 55 8.40 5.68 7.81
CA ALA A 55 9.08 6.64 6.96
C ALA A 55 8.14 7.79 6.60
N ARG A 56 8.65 9.02 6.62
CA ARG A 56 7.85 10.21 6.32
C ARG A 56 7.13 10.12 4.96
N ARG A 57 7.78 9.54 3.94
CA ARG A 57 7.17 9.33 2.62
C ARG A 57 5.99 8.35 2.62
N THR A 58 5.99 7.34 3.49
CA THR A 58 4.87 6.39 3.63
C THR A 58 3.74 7.03 4.43
N GLU A 59 4.04 7.73 5.52
CA GLU A 59 3.06 8.54 6.27
C GLU A 59 2.38 9.61 5.40
N GLU A 60 3.17 10.39 4.65
CA GLU A 60 2.63 11.38 3.72
C GLU A 60 1.83 10.72 2.58
N THR A 61 2.20 9.52 2.13
CA THR A 61 1.40 8.77 1.14
C THR A 61 0.06 8.39 1.77
N THR A 62 0.08 7.79 2.96
CA THR A 62 -1.09 7.39 3.73
C THR A 62 -2.07 8.55 3.92
N ALA A 63 -1.60 9.71 4.38
CA ALA A 63 -2.45 10.88 4.56
C ALA A 63 -3.21 11.26 3.27
N ARG A 64 -2.53 11.22 2.11
CA ARG A 64 -3.15 11.52 0.81
C ARG A 64 -4.08 10.43 0.31
N LEU A 65 -3.84 9.16 0.67
CA LEU A 65 -4.78 8.08 0.35
C LEU A 65 -6.12 8.32 1.06
N LEU A 66 -6.05 8.71 2.33
CA LEU A 66 -7.22 8.92 3.20
C LEU A 66 -8.07 10.13 2.79
N ASP A 67 -7.48 11.16 2.17
CA ASP A 67 -8.22 12.34 1.67
C ASP A 67 -9.37 11.97 0.72
N GLY A 68 -9.28 10.82 0.04
CA GLY A 68 -10.30 10.34 -0.89
C GLY A 68 -11.37 9.44 -0.27
N TRP A 69 -11.25 9.08 1.02
CA TRP A 69 -12.07 8.04 1.63
C TRP A 69 -13.20 8.60 2.48
N GLY A 70 -14.39 8.02 2.35
CA GLY A 70 -15.57 8.43 3.13
C GLY A 70 -15.59 7.93 4.58
N ARG A 71 -14.66 7.03 4.94
CA ARG A 71 -14.50 6.48 6.30
C ARG A 71 -13.03 6.47 6.68
N THR A 72 -12.73 6.85 7.91
CA THR A 72 -11.36 6.79 8.46
C THR A 72 -11.09 5.38 9.00
N PRO A 73 -10.05 4.67 8.50
CA PRO A 73 -9.65 3.38 9.03
C PRO A 73 -8.89 3.53 10.36
N VAL A 74 -8.61 2.41 11.01
CA VAL A 74 -7.53 2.37 12.00
C VAL A 74 -6.20 2.47 11.25
N VAL A 75 -5.37 3.46 11.61
CA VAL A 75 -4.03 3.63 11.03
C VAL A 75 -3.00 3.25 12.09
N VAL A 76 -2.06 2.38 11.72
CA VAL A 76 -0.98 1.93 12.60
C VAL A 76 0.36 2.13 11.91
N ASP A 77 1.26 2.83 12.60
CA ASP A 77 2.66 2.86 12.22
C ASP A 77 3.29 1.52 12.58
N GLU A 78 3.61 0.74 11.54
CA GLU A 78 4.19 -0.59 11.67
C GLU A 78 5.70 -0.50 11.41
N GLU A 79 6.47 -0.47 12.49
CA GLU A 79 7.95 -0.36 12.43
C GLU A 79 8.56 -1.45 11.53
N ARG A 80 8.00 -2.67 11.56
CA ARG A 80 8.49 -3.80 10.77
C ARG A 80 8.32 -3.60 9.26
N LEU A 81 7.56 -2.60 8.80
CA LEU A 81 7.44 -2.25 7.38
C LEU A 81 8.59 -1.37 6.87
N TYR A 82 9.38 -0.73 7.75
CA TYR A 82 10.58 -0.01 7.32
C TYR A 82 11.71 -0.99 7.00
N GLU A 83 12.26 -0.92 5.78
CA GLU A 83 13.31 -1.84 5.31
C GLU A 83 12.96 -3.34 5.43
N ALA A 84 11.66 -3.66 5.42
CA ALA A 84 11.15 -5.00 5.64
C ALA A 84 11.65 -6.01 4.58
N SER A 85 12.09 -7.18 5.04
CA SER A 85 12.30 -8.32 4.15
C SER A 85 10.95 -8.92 3.72
N LEU A 86 10.95 -9.76 2.67
CA LEU A 86 9.76 -10.52 2.28
C LEU A 86 9.21 -11.35 3.45
N GLY A 87 10.09 -11.98 4.24
CA GLY A 87 9.68 -12.78 5.39
C GLY A 87 9.01 -11.95 6.49
N ASP A 88 9.42 -10.68 6.66
CA ASP A 88 8.77 -9.76 7.61
C ASP A 88 7.39 -9.37 7.14
N MET A 89 7.25 -9.03 5.85
CA MET A 89 5.95 -8.69 5.27
C MET A 89 4.97 -9.86 5.29
N LEU A 90 5.42 -11.08 4.99
CA LEU A 90 4.58 -12.28 5.11
C LEU A 90 4.15 -12.54 6.55
N ARG A 91 5.04 -12.33 7.54
CA ARG A 91 4.68 -12.45 8.96
C ARG A 91 3.67 -11.40 9.40
N ILE A 92 3.76 -10.18 8.88
CA ILE A 92 2.75 -9.14 9.13
C ILE A 92 1.40 -9.58 8.56
N VAL A 93 1.34 -9.93 7.27
CA VAL A 93 0.08 -10.33 6.62
C VAL A 93 -0.54 -11.54 7.32
N ARG A 94 0.23 -12.61 7.55
CA ARG A 94 -0.26 -13.84 8.18
C ARG A 94 -0.58 -13.70 9.66
N GLY A 95 -0.09 -12.63 10.30
CA GLY A 95 -0.41 -12.27 11.67
C GLY A 95 -1.56 -11.28 11.81
N LEU A 96 -2.22 -10.89 10.72
CA LEU A 96 -3.38 -10.01 10.78
C LEU A 96 -4.54 -10.71 11.49
N ASP A 97 -5.01 -10.10 12.56
CA ASP A 97 -6.22 -10.48 13.27
C ASP A 97 -7.25 -9.37 13.08
N THR A 98 -8.18 -9.58 12.15
CA THR A 98 -9.19 -8.60 11.79
C THR A 98 -10.55 -9.02 12.36
N GLU A 99 -11.26 -8.08 12.98
CA GLU A 99 -12.56 -8.36 13.62
C GLU A 99 -13.61 -8.94 12.66
N ARG A 100 -13.50 -8.64 11.35
CA ARG A 100 -14.44 -9.11 10.32
C ARG A 100 -13.77 -10.01 9.29
N PRO A 101 -14.44 -11.09 8.85
CA PRO A 101 -13.91 -12.04 7.87
C PRO A 101 -13.83 -11.47 6.45
N ASP A 102 -14.34 -10.28 6.18
CA ASP A 102 -14.29 -9.59 4.89
C ASP A 102 -13.55 -8.25 4.97
N SER A 103 -12.65 -8.10 5.95
CA SER A 103 -11.92 -6.86 6.17
C SER A 103 -10.97 -6.51 5.03
N THR A 104 -10.89 -5.23 4.71
CA THR A 104 -9.88 -4.69 3.79
C THR A 104 -8.71 -4.12 4.59
N VAL A 105 -7.50 -4.62 4.32
CA VAL A 105 -6.26 -4.16 4.94
C VAL A 105 -5.37 -3.52 3.87
N VAL A 106 -4.85 -2.32 4.15
CA VAL A 106 -3.90 -1.63 3.27
C VAL A 106 -2.51 -1.62 3.90
N LEU A 107 -1.50 -2.01 3.13
CA LEU A 107 -0.09 -1.90 3.50
C LEU A 107 0.58 -0.82 2.66
N VAL A 108 1.08 0.24 3.28
CA VAL A 108 1.86 1.29 2.62
C VAL A 108 3.35 1.05 2.91
N ALA A 109 4.05 0.51 1.92
CA ALA A 109 5.38 -0.10 2.07
C ALA A 109 6.39 0.35 1.00
N HIS A 110 7.60 -0.24 1.05
CA HIS A 110 8.72 0.08 0.18
C HIS A 110 9.05 -1.07 -0.78
N ASN A 111 9.62 -0.74 -1.93
CA ASN A 111 10.28 -1.74 -2.77
C ASN A 111 11.72 -1.99 -2.27
N PRO A 112 12.26 -3.20 -2.46
CA PRO A 112 11.71 -4.30 -3.27
C PRO A 112 10.61 -5.13 -2.58
N GLY A 113 10.45 -5.03 -1.26
CA GLY A 113 9.56 -5.89 -0.47
C GLY A 113 8.10 -5.89 -0.93
N ALA A 114 7.52 -4.74 -1.25
CA ALA A 114 6.12 -4.65 -1.68
C ALA A 114 5.84 -5.46 -2.96
N SER A 115 6.70 -5.32 -3.98
CA SER A 115 6.63 -6.13 -5.20
C SER A 115 6.83 -7.63 -4.92
N ALA A 116 7.82 -7.97 -4.09
CA ALA A 116 8.10 -9.37 -3.74
C ALA A 116 6.94 -10.01 -2.95
N LEU A 117 6.25 -9.25 -2.11
CA LEU A 117 5.08 -9.72 -1.37
C LEU A 117 3.93 -10.09 -2.31
N VAL A 118 3.64 -9.24 -3.31
CA VAL A 118 2.60 -9.53 -4.30
C VAL A 118 2.93 -10.83 -5.03
N GLU A 119 4.16 -10.96 -5.54
CA GLU A 119 4.60 -12.17 -6.24
C GLU A 119 4.55 -13.42 -5.36
N ALA A 120 4.97 -13.32 -4.10
CA ALA A 120 4.96 -14.45 -3.17
C ALA A 120 3.54 -14.88 -2.78
N LEU A 121 2.57 -13.96 -2.76
CA LEU A 121 1.20 -14.26 -2.44
C LEU A 121 0.41 -14.73 -3.66
N THR A 122 0.61 -14.17 -4.86
CA THR A 122 -0.26 -14.48 -6.01
C THR A 122 0.41 -15.35 -7.08
N GLY A 123 1.73 -15.52 -7.01
CA GLY A 123 2.53 -16.15 -8.07
C GLY A 123 2.76 -15.26 -9.29
N GLU A 124 2.24 -14.03 -9.29
CA GLU A 124 2.37 -13.08 -10.41
C GLU A 124 3.52 -12.10 -10.20
N VAL A 125 4.41 -12.00 -11.17
CA VAL A 125 5.55 -11.08 -11.12
C VAL A 125 5.09 -9.64 -11.34
N VAL A 126 4.96 -8.86 -10.26
CA VAL A 126 4.47 -7.48 -10.28
C VAL A 126 5.55 -6.48 -9.88
N GLN A 127 5.83 -5.52 -10.76
CA GLN A 127 6.77 -4.42 -10.50
C GLN A 127 6.02 -3.12 -10.13
N LEU A 128 5.86 -2.87 -8.83
CA LEU A 128 5.20 -1.68 -8.32
C LEU A 128 6.09 -0.44 -8.49
N ARG A 129 5.67 0.49 -9.35
CA ARG A 129 6.26 1.84 -9.44
C ARG A 129 5.87 2.65 -8.20
N THR A 130 6.50 3.80 -7.95
CA THR A 130 6.07 4.68 -6.85
C THR A 130 4.61 5.10 -7.05
N GLY A 131 3.78 4.93 -6.02
CA GLY A 131 2.31 5.07 -6.08
C GLY A 131 1.59 3.88 -6.73
N GLY A 132 2.29 2.78 -6.95
CA GLY A 132 1.73 1.54 -7.47
C GLY A 132 0.90 0.81 -6.43
N ILE A 133 -0.19 0.21 -6.88
CA ILE A 133 -1.20 -0.48 -6.09
C ILE A 133 -1.36 -1.89 -6.66
N ALA A 134 -1.41 -2.88 -5.78
CA ALA A 134 -1.92 -4.22 -6.07
C ALA A 134 -3.06 -4.53 -5.10
N VAL A 135 -4.17 -5.05 -5.61
CA VAL A 135 -5.32 -5.51 -4.84
C VAL A 135 -5.37 -7.03 -4.94
N ILE A 136 -5.35 -7.69 -3.78
CA ILE A 136 -5.27 -9.13 -3.66
C ILE A 136 -6.49 -9.60 -2.88
N GLU A 137 -7.25 -10.50 -3.48
CA GLU A 137 -8.34 -11.21 -2.82
C GLU A 137 -7.77 -12.44 -2.10
N VAL A 138 -8.12 -12.63 -0.82
CA VAL A 138 -7.58 -13.72 0.00
C VAL A 138 -8.69 -14.70 0.36
N ALA A 139 -8.70 -15.89 -0.22
CA ALA A 139 -9.64 -16.94 0.12
C ALA A 139 -9.25 -17.62 1.44
N GLY A 140 -10.05 -17.41 2.49
CA GLY A 140 -9.84 -18.01 3.81
C GLY A 140 -9.28 -17.02 4.83
N GLU A 141 -8.43 -17.52 5.72
CA GLU A 141 -7.83 -16.74 6.80
C GLU A 141 -6.48 -16.14 6.39
N TRP A 142 -6.12 -15.01 7.00
CA TRP A 142 -4.84 -14.34 6.75
C TRP A 142 -3.63 -15.25 7.00
N ALA A 143 -3.71 -16.12 8.01
CA ALA A 143 -2.63 -17.04 8.39
C ALA A 143 -2.20 -17.99 7.26
N ASP A 144 -3.14 -18.33 6.39
CA ASP A 144 -2.96 -19.25 5.26
C ASP A 144 -2.73 -18.51 3.93
N ALA A 145 -2.46 -17.20 3.97
CA ALA A 145 -2.22 -16.40 2.77
C ALA A 145 -0.96 -16.87 2.02
N ASP A 146 -1.16 -17.42 0.82
CA ASP A 146 -0.15 -17.90 -0.13
C ASP A 146 -0.71 -17.98 -1.56
N THR A 147 0.08 -18.53 -2.49
CA THR A 147 -0.26 -18.66 -3.91
C THR A 147 -1.49 -19.52 -4.23
N THR A 148 -2.01 -20.27 -3.27
CA THR A 148 -3.22 -21.09 -3.44
C THR A 148 -4.46 -20.41 -2.91
N SER A 149 -4.30 -19.47 -1.97
CA SER A 149 -5.40 -18.71 -1.35
C SER A 149 -5.52 -17.28 -1.89
N CYS A 150 -4.47 -16.71 -2.48
CA CYS A 150 -4.46 -15.30 -2.90
C CYS A 150 -4.52 -15.14 -4.43
N THR A 151 -5.40 -14.25 -4.89
CA THR A 151 -5.55 -13.89 -6.32
C THR A 151 -5.35 -12.39 -6.51
N LEU A 152 -4.54 -11.99 -7.51
CA LEU A 152 -4.40 -10.58 -7.89
C LEU A 152 -5.66 -10.15 -8.66
N SER A 153 -6.50 -9.31 -8.07
CA SER A 153 -7.72 -8.82 -8.72
C SER A 153 -7.48 -7.52 -9.50
N HIS A 154 -6.60 -6.65 -9.00
CA HIS A 154 -6.25 -5.42 -9.69
C HIS A 154 -4.77 -5.03 -9.52
N GLN A 155 -4.22 -4.41 -10.56
CA GLN A 155 -2.97 -3.68 -10.49
C GLN A 155 -3.18 -2.28 -11.07
N HIS A 156 -2.74 -1.24 -10.35
CA HIS A 156 -2.85 0.13 -10.79
C HIS A 156 -1.60 0.94 -10.47
N THR A 157 -1.39 2.03 -11.19
CA THR A 157 -0.37 3.03 -10.86
C THR A 157 -1.00 4.38 -11.07
N ALA A 158 -1.48 4.95 -9.96
CA ALA A 158 -2.17 6.23 -10.03
C ALA A 158 -1.19 7.33 -10.43
N ARG A 159 -1.65 8.19 -11.33
CA ARG A 159 -0.97 9.41 -11.73
C ARG A 159 -1.99 10.53 -11.64
N ALA A 160 -1.60 11.64 -11.03
CA ALA A 160 -2.41 12.84 -11.18
C ALA A 160 -2.47 13.18 -12.67
N GLU A 161 -3.67 13.52 -13.17
CA GLU A 161 -3.79 14.10 -14.49
C GLU A 161 -2.90 15.34 -14.51
N THR A 162 -1.91 15.34 -15.41
CA THR A 162 -1.23 16.57 -15.74
C THR A 162 -2.30 17.42 -16.39
N GLY A 163 -2.78 18.47 -15.71
CA GLY A 163 -3.52 19.51 -16.39
C GLY A 163 -2.71 19.90 -17.62
N GLY A 164 -3.24 19.60 -18.81
CA GLY A 164 -2.70 20.15 -20.02
C GLY A 164 -2.82 21.66 -19.89
N GLU A 165 -1.69 22.33 -19.78
CA GLU A 165 -1.59 23.69 -20.27
C GLU A 165 -1.71 23.56 -21.80
N ASP A 166 -2.91 23.77 -22.33
CA ASP A 166 -3.11 24.26 -23.69
C ASP A 166 -2.75 25.76 -23.75
#